data_AF-A0AA35RYR9-F1
#
_entry.id   AF-A0AA35RYR9-F1
#
_cell.length_a   1.000
_cell.length_b   1.000
_cell.length_c   1.000
_cell.angle_alpha   90.00
_cell.angle_beta   90.00
_cell.angle_gamma   90.00
#
_symmetry.space_group_name_H-M   'P 1'
#
loop_
_entity.id
_entity.type
_entity.pdbx_description
1 polymer ?
#
loop_
_entity_poly.entity_id
_entity_poly.type
_entity_poly.pdbx_seq_one_letter_code
_entity_poly.pdbx_strand_id
1 'polypeptide(L)'
;MQTHPGPKPTVAVTLAKLKHCPPLENEVSPLTKAVHVTAALVLRKLCRMAPSTHCQIRRHEHRLSEVALSDREAAHAITECLTYLNLPPSPPALCRR
;
A
#
# COMPACT_ATOMS: atom_id res chain seq x y z
N MET A 1 14.91 3.58 54.02
CA MET A 1 14.73 4.17 52.68
C MET A 1 15.46 3.29 51.67
N GLN A 2 14.80 2.27 51.11
CA GLN A 2 15.36 1.43 50.04
C GLN A 2 14.36 1.44 48.89
N THR A 3 14.76 2.06 47.79
CA THR A 3 14.03 2.15 46.53
C THR A 3 14.33 0.90 45.72
N HIS A 4 13.34 0.02 45.55
CA HIS A 4 13.42 -1.06 44.58
C HIS A 4 13.12 -0.52 43.17
N PRO A 5 14.05 -0.61 42.20
CA PRO A 5 13.72 -0.33 40.82
C PRO A 5 12.94 -1.52 40.24
N GLY A 6 11.71 -1.27 39.79
CA GLY A 6 10.88 -2.26 39.10
C GLY A 6 11.53 -2.78 37.81
N PRO A 7 11.10 -3.95 37.31
CA PRO A 7 11.67 -4.55 36.11
C PRO A 7 11.30 -3.70 34.90
N LYS A 8 12.30 -3.10 34.26
CA LYS A 8 12.15 -2.48 32.93
C LYS A 8 11.89 -3.62 31.93
N PRO A 9 10.85 -3.55 31.09
CA PRO A 9 10.62 -4.56 30.08
C PRO A 9 11.71 -4.40 29.00
N THR A 10 12.78 -5.17 29.16
CA THR A 10 13.87 -5.24 28.21
C THR A 10 13.33 -5.79 26.89
N VAL A 11 13.66 -5.10 25.79
CA VAL A 11 13.40 -5.40 24.37
C VAL A 11 13.56 -6.89 23.98
N ALA A 12 14.23 -7.68 24.82
CA ALA A 12 14.30 -9.14 24.73
C ALA A 12 12.92 -9.84 24.77
N VAL A 13 11.95 -9.35 25.55
CA VAL A 13 10.61 -9.97 25.63
C VAL A 13 9.81 -9.73 24.35
N THR A 14 9.97 -8.56 23.70
CA THR A 14 9.34 -8.29 22.41
C THR A 14 10.00 -9.04 21.26
N LEU A 15 11.33 -9.26 21.31
CA LEU A 15 12.06 -10.04 20.30
C LEU A 15 11.78 -11.55 20.36
N ALA A 16 11.46 -12.10 21.53
CA ALA A 16 11.16 -13.53 21.67
C ALA A 16 9.84 -13.95 20.97
N LYS A 17 8.90 -13.02 20.76
CA LYS A 17 7.65 -13.28 20.02
C LYS A 17 7.80 -13.30 18.50
N LEU A 18 8.95 -12.90 17.95
CA LEU A 18 9.20 -12.89 16.51
C LEU A 18 9.77 -14.21 15.97
N LYS A 19 10.13 -15.18 16.83
CA LYS A 19 10.80 -16.43 16.43
C LYS A 19 9.88 -17.62 16.21
N HIS A 20 8.56 -17.42 16.12
CA HIS A 20 7.61 -18.46 15.70
C HIS A 20 6.58 -17.87 14.73
N CYS A 21 6.98 -17.69 13.47
CA CYS A 21 6.02 -17.67 12.37
C CYS A 21 6.22 -18.94 11.55
N PRO A 22 5.29 -19.91 11.59
CA PRO A 22 5.25 -20.97 10.59
C PRO A 22 4.98 -20.34 9.21
N PRO A 23 5.29 -21.06 8.10
CA PRO A 23 4.99 -20.56 6.77
C PRO A 23 3.47 -20.64 6.54
N LEU A 24 2.77 -19.56 6.87
CA LEU A 24 1.36 -19.38 6.51
C LEU A 24 1.32 -18.76 5.12
N GLU A 25 1.22 -19.63 4.13
CA GLU A 25 0.56 -19.30 2.88
C GLU A 25 -0.80 -18.63 3.24
N ASN A 26 -1.01 -17.39 2.78
CA ASN A 26 -2.21 -16.53 2.87
C ASN A 26 -2.36 -15.44 3.95
N GLU A 27 -1.54 -15.32 4.99
CA GLU A 27 -1.69 -14.19 5.93
C GLU A 27 -0.69 -13.08 5.62
N VAL A 28 -1.05 -12.19 4.69
CA VAL A 28 -0.34 -10.92 4.47
C VAL A 28 -0.28 -10.20 5.82
N SER A 29 0.93 -10.01 6.35
CA SER A 29 1.15 -9.33 7.63
C SER A 29 0.34 -8.02 7.70
N PRO A 30 -0.28 -7.67 8.84
CA PRO A 30 -1.02 -6.41 9.00
C PRO A 30 -0.21 -5.17 8.58
N LEU A 31 1.12 -5.20 8.79
CA LEU A 31 2.02 -4.16 8.32
C LEU A 31 2.04 -4.07 6.79
N THR A 32 2.09 -5.21 6.10
CA THR A 32 2.06 -5.29 4.64
C THR A 32 0.70 -4.84 4.09
N LYS A 33 -0.42 -5.17 4.77
CA LYS A 33 -1.77 -4.65 4.42
C LYS A 33 -1.80 -3.12 4.50
N ALA A 34 -1.31 -2.54 5.60
CA ALA A 34 -1.23 -1.10 5.79
C ALA A 34 -0.34 -0.40 4.73
N VAL A 35 0.79 -1.02 4.38
CA VAL A 35 1.67 -0.51 3.31
C VAL A 35 0.96 -0.52 1.95
N HIS A 36 0.23 -1.59 1.61
CA HIS A 36 -0.54 -1.66 0.35
C HIS A 36 -1.64 -0.60 0.28
N VAL A 37 -2.39 -0.41 1.37
CA VAL A 37 -3.44 0.62 1.45
C VAL A 37 -2.82 2.02 1.31
N THR A 38 -1.73 2.29 2.02
CA THR A 38 -1.03 3.57 1.95
C THR A 38 -0.51 3.84 0.54
N ALA A 39 0.10 2.84 -0.10
CA ALA A 39 0.57 2.94 -1.47
C ALA A 39 -0.58 3.21 -2.46
N ALA A 40 -1.71 2.52 -2.32
CA ALA A 40 -2.90 2.74 -3.15
C ALA A 40 -3.45 4.17 -2.99
N LEU A 41 -3.49 4.71 -1.78
CA LEU A 41 -3.92 6.08 -1.53
C LEU A 41 -2.97 7.12 -2.13
N VAL A 42 -1.66 6.88 -2.07
CA VAL A 42 -0.64 7.73 -2.71
C VAL A 42 -0.80 7.68 -4.23
N LEU A 43 -0.95 6.49 -4.82
CA LEU A 43 -1.20 6.32 -6.25
C LEU A 43 -2.47 7.06 -6.70
N ARG A 44 -3.55 6.99 -5.91
CA ARG A 44 -4.79 7.74 -6.19
C ARG A 44 -4.55 9.23 -6.21
N LYS A 45 -3.81 9.74 -5.23
CA LYS A 45 -3.48 11.17 -5.15
C LYS A 45 -2.63 11.60 -6.34
N LEU A 46 -1.65 10.79 -6.77
CA LEU A 46 -0.85 11.04 -7.96
C LEU A 46 -1.69 11.05 -9.23
N CYS A 47 -2.58 10.07 -9.41
CA CYS A 47 -3.50 10.05 -10.55
C CYS A 47 -4.41 11.29 -10.57
N ARG A 48 -4.86 11.77 -9.41
CA ARG A 48 -5.73 12.95 -9.34
C ARG A 48 -4.99 14.27 -9.56
N MET A 49 -3.79 14.42 -9.00
CA MET A 49 -3.11 15.72 -8.91
C MET A 49 -1.94 15.90 -9.90
N ALA A 50 -1.37 14.81 -10.40
CA ALA A 50 -0.17 14.83 -11.22
C ALA A 50 -0.38 14.08 -12.55
N PRO A 51 -1.02 14.71 -13.56
CA PRO A 51 -1.26 14.09 -14.87
C PRO A 51 0.01 13.56 -15.56
N SER A 52 1.18 14.16 -15.27
CA SER A 52 2.48 13.70 -15.76
C SER A 52 2.83 12.26 -15.34
N THR A 53 2.24 11.77 -14.25
CA THR A 53 2.46 10.39 -13.76
C THR A 53 1.62 9.35 -14.49
N HIS A 54 0.56 9.76 -15.20
CA HIS A 54 -0.41 8.84 -15.82
C HIS A 54 0.26 7.86 -16.78
N CYS A 55 1.22 8.32 -17.60
CA CYS A 55 1.91 7.46 -18.54
C CYS A 55 2.70 6.34 -17.84
N GLN A 56 3.30 6.64 -16.70
CA GLN A 56 4.05 5.65 -15.91
C GLN A 56 3.10 4.67 -15.22
N ILE A 57 1.99 5.16 -14.69
CA ILE A 57 1.00 4.34 -13.98
C ILE A 57 0.25 3.43 -14.96
N ARG A 58 -0.07 3.90 -16.18
CA ARG A 58 -0.69 3.09 -17.25
C ARG A 58 0.13 1.87 -17.64
N ARG A 59 1.47 1.90 -17.51
CA ARG A 59 2.32 0.72 -17.73
C ARG A 59 2.03 -0.43 -16.75
N HIS A 60 1.37 -0.11 -15.64
CA HIS A 60 1.00 -1.07 -14.59
C HIS A 60 -0.52 -1.30 -14.50
N GLU A 61 -1.30 -0.81 -15.46
CA GLU A 61 -2.76 -0.88 -15.45
C GLU A 61 -3.30 -2.30 -15.29
N HIS A 62 -2.66 -3.29 -15.90
CA HIS A 62 -3.05 -4.70 -15.75
C HIS A 62 -2.98 -5.16 -14.27
N ARG A 63 -1.85 -4.91 -13.59
CA ARG A 63 -1.67 -5.27 -12.17
C ARG A 63 -2.59 -4.48 -11.26
N LEU A 64 -2.83 -3.21 -11.59
CA LEU A 64 -3.78 -2.38 -10.85
C LEU A 64 -5.20 -2.94 -10.99
N SER A 65 -5.57 -3.43 -12.16
CA SER A 65 -6.87 -4.08 -12.40
C SER A 65 -7.02 -5.36 -11.58
N GLU A 66 -5.98 -6.18 -11.49
CA GLU A 66 -5.99 -7.37 -10.62
C GLU A 66 -6.23 -7.00 -9.14
N VAL A 67 -5.63 -5.91 -8.66
CA VAL A 67 -5.85 -5.43 -7.29
C VAL A 67 -7.25 -4.84 -7.13
N ALA A 68 -7.75 -4.09 -8.11
CA ALA A 68 -9.09 -3.50 -8.10
C ALA A 68 -10.20 -4.56 -8.08
N LEU A 69 -9.97 -5.71 -8.71
CA LEU A 69 -10.90 -6.85 -8.75
C LEU A 69 -10.72 -7.82 -7.57
N SER A 70 -9.77 -7.56 -6.68
CA SER A 70 -9.52 -8.40 -5.50
C SER A 70 -10.30 -7.92 -4.27
N ASP A 71 -10.49 -8.79 -3.28
CA ASP A 71 -11.13 -8.44 -1.99
C ASP A 71 -10.18 -7.69 -1.03
N ARG A 72 -9.13 -7.06 -1.53
CA ARG A 72 -8.17 -6.32 -0.72
C ARG A 72 -8.74 -4.95 -0.33
N GLU A 73 -8.43 -4.49 0.88
CA GLU A 73 -8.79 -3.13 1.36
C GLU A 73 -8.32 -2.01 0.41
N ALA A 74 -7.23 -2.24 -0.32
CA ALA A 74 -6.69 -1.31 -1.30
C ALA A 74 -7.52 -1.22 -2.59
N ALA A 75 -8.40 -2.18 -2.89
CA ALA A 75 -9.10 -2.32 -4.16
C ALA A 75 -9.88 -1.05 -4.53
N HIS A 76 -10.65 -0.49 -3.60
CA HIS A 76 -11.42 0.73 -3.82
C HIS A 76 -10.55 1.91 -4.27
N ALA A 77 -9.41 2.13 -3.59
CA ALA A 77 -8.49 3.22 -3.94
C ALA A 77 -7.86 2.99 -5.33
N ILE A 78 -7.56 1.74 -5.70
CA ILE A 78 -7.04 1.41 -7.03
C ILE A 78 -8.10 1.56 -8.12
N THR A 79 -9.36 1.20 -7.86
CA THR A 79 -10.47 1.45 -8.78
C THR A 79 -10.60 2.94 -9.09
N GLU A 80 -10.52 3.81 -8.07
CA GLU A 80 -10.50 5.26 -8.28
C GLU A 80 -9.26 5.72 -9.08
N CYS A 81 -8.09 5.11 -8.87
CA CYS A 81 -6.91 5.39 -9.71
C CYS A 81 -7.19 5.09 -11.18
N LEU A 82 -7.71 3.90 -11.48
CA LEU A 82 -8.04 3.46 -12.83
C LEU A 82 -9.08 4.38 -13.48
N THR A 83 -10.06 4.86 -12.70
CA THR A 83 -11.02 5.87 -13.16
C THR A 83 -10.33 7.17 -13.53
N TYR A 84 -9.41 7.69 -12.71
CA TYR A 84 -8.66 8.91 -13.05
C TYR A 84 -7.75 8.74 -14.27
N LEU A 85 -7.16 7.56 -14.47
CA LEU A 85 -6.32 7.26 -15.64
C LEU A 85 -7.13 7.17 -16.93
N ASN A 86 -8.39 6.73 -16.86
CA ASN A 86 -9.28 6.54 -17.99
C ASN A 86 -10.24 7.71 -18.22
N LEU A 87 -10.29 8.67 -17.29
CA LEU A 87 -10.95 9.95 -17.55
C LEU A 87 -10.28 10.62 -18.76
N PRO A 88 -11.04 11.11 -19.74
CA PRO A 88 -10.46 11.80 -20.88
C PRO A 88 -9.62 12.97 -20.35
N PRO A 89 -8.32 13.05 -20.70
CA PRO A 89 -7.49 14.16 -20.28
C PRO A 89 -8.08 15.44 -20.86
N SER A 90 -8.20 16.49 -20.05
CA SER A 90 -8.19 17.83 -20.65
C SER A 90 -6.83 17.99 -21.39
N PRO A 91 -6.83 18.59 -22.59
CA PRO A 91 -5.81 18.33 -23.62
C PRO A 91 -4.40 18.83 -23.25
N PRO A 92 -3.30 18.27 -23.83
CA PRO A 92 -2.92 16.86 -23.87
C PRO A 92 -1.60 16.64 -23.08
N ALA A 93 -1.59 15.73 -22.10
CA ALA A 93 -0.34 15.20 -21.56
C ALA A 93 0.22 14.17 -22.55
N LEU A 94 1.23 14.57 -23.32
CA LEU A 94 1.93 13.73 -24.29
C LEU A 94 2.56 12.50 -23.62
N CYS A 95 1.89 11.35 -23.68
CA CYS A 95 2.51 10.06 -23.40
C CYS A 95 3.24 9.57 -24.66
N ARG A 96 4.46 10.04 -24.91
CA ARG A 96 5.36 9.36 -25.86
C ARG A 96 5.89 8.07 -25.21
N ARG A 97 5.76 6.97 -25.96
CA ARG A 97 6.26 5.64 -25.58
C ARG A 97 7.78 5.63 -25.44
#